data_AF-A0A1H4FHY1-F1
#
_entry.id   AF-A0A1H4FHY1-F1
#
_cell.length_a   1.000
_cell.length_b   1.000
_cell.length_c   1.000
_cell.angle_alpha   90.00
_cell.angle_beta   90.00
_cell.angle_gamma   90.00
#
_symmetry.space_group_name_H-M   'P 1'
#
loop_
_entity.id
_entity.type
_entity.pdbx_description
1 polymer ?
#
loop_
_entity_poly.entity_id
_entity_poly.type
_entity_poly.pdbx_seq_one_letter_code
_entity_poly.pdbx_strand_id
1 'polypeptide(L)'
;MKKIYSVILLLAVMLSSCTKDETDIMTDDNSNAPALAKTRSDGSDMVEYELLPNPYTVDVIQGVYDSYNVSKTIEPTDLYVRFLPQDSLQLIALKNDYDLELFDYPLNIELPEDAVYQDTTIPEGSFTWLYTTVKPDFAFPKEIPYEVIEECYIPAEDETISPTRGGIINVEEAAFLSLGYPLEEQEPETRGKRRPEGTIRVYDDYAGAFVPVKGVKIRCHRFIKWSTTFTDESGHYTMDSKFRFGPHYAIVFDNRKGFDIWGNWGGADCTGQS
;
A
#
# COMPACT_ATOMS: atom_id res chain seq x y z
N MET A 1 74.69 -19.53 -8.38
CA MET A 1 73.64 -18.61 -8.89
C MET A 1 73.89 -17.24 -8.26
N LYS A 2 74.15 -16.22 -9.09
CA LYS A 2 74.71 -14.92 -8.70
C LYS A 2 73.74 -14.12 -7.82
N LYS A 3 74.21 -13.62 -6.67
CA LYS A 3 73.62 -12.48 -5.96
C LYS A 3 74.60 -11.32 -6.09
N ILE A 4 74.18 -10.26 -6.79
CA ILE A 4 74.90 -8.99 -6.92
C ILE A 4 74.09 -7.94 -6.17
N TYR A 5 74.78 -7.25 -5.26
CA TYR A 5 74.31 -6.12 -4.46
C TYR A 5 74.10 -4.88 -5.35
N SER A 6 73.17 -4.00 -5.00
CA SER A 6 73.41 -2.56 -5.14
C SER A 6 72.53 -1.73 -4.22
N VAL A 7 73.22 -0.89 -3.46
CA VAL A 7 72.79 0.26 -2.67
C VAL A 7 72.10 1.29 -3.57
N ILE A 8 71.13 2.06 -3.04
CA ILE A 8 71.08 3.54 -3.07
C ILE A 8 69.82 4.02 -2.34
N LEU A 9 70.06 4.76 -1.26
CA LEU A 9 69.15 5.67 -0.58
C LEU A 9 69.15 6.99 -1.35
N LEU A 10 67.98 7.52 -1.74
CA LEU A 10 67.84 8.93 -2.08
C LEU A 10 66.43 9.43 -1.76
N LEU A 11 66.39 10.17 -0.66
CA LEU A 11 65.30 11.03 -0.21
C LEU A 11 65.28 12.28 -1.11
N ALA A 12 64.14 12.60 -1.72
CA ALA A 12 63.88 13.91 -2.28
C ALA A 12 62.39 14.24 -2.09
N VAL A 13 62.18 15.48 -1.69
CA VAL A 13 61.04 16.05 -0.97
C VAL A 13 60.26 16.94 -1.93
N MET A 14 58.93 16.79 -1.90
CA MET A 14 57.88 17.77 -2.22
C MET A 14 57.73 18.26 -3.66
N LEU A 15 56.54 18.05 -4.24
CA LEU A 15 55.65 19.12 -4.69
C LEU A 15 54.19 18.63 -4.68
N SER A 16 53.33 19.41 -4.03
CA SER A 16 51.91 19.22 -3.86
C SER A 16 51.14 19.18 -5.18
N SER A 17 50.18 18.27 -5.29
CA SER A 17 48.96 18.50 -6.09
C SER A 17 47.79 17.82 -5.38
N CYS A 18 47.08 18.63 -4.59
CA CYS A 18 45.67 18.38 -4.32
C CYS A 18 44.93 18.62 -5.63
N THR A 19 44.29 17.61 -6.19
CA THR A 19 43.06 17.82 -6.93
C THR A 19 41.91 17.46 -6.00
N LYS A 20 41.40 18.52 -5.36
CA LYS A 20 40.00 18.59 -4.94
C LYS A 20 39.18 18.47 -6.22
N ASP A 21 38.67 17.28 -6.50
CA ASP A 21 37.45 17.19 -7.29
C ASP A 21 36.29 17.32 -6.30
N GLU A 22 36.05 18.57 -5.91
CA GLU A 22 34.74 19.05 -5.52
C GLU A 22 33.85 18.88 -6.76
N THR A 23 33.22 17.71 -6.92
CA THR A 23 31.99 17.69 -7.70
C THR A 23 30.96 18.41 -6.87
N ASP A 24 30.79 19.70 -7.17
CA ASP A 24 29.63 20.50 -6.80
C ASP A 24 28.39 19.63 -7.00
N ILE A 25 27.82 19.15 -5.90
CA ILE A 25 26.40 18.84 -5.86
C ILE A 25 25.76 20.21 -5.96
N MET A 26 25.47 20.62 -7.20
CA MET A 26 24.44 21.62 -7.45
C MET A 26 23.16 21.03 -6.87
N THR A 27 22.88 21.33 -5.61
CA THR A 27 21.56 21.19 -5.03
C THR A 27 20.67 22.21 -5.73
N ASP A 28 20.11 21.80 -6.87
CA ASP A 28 18.83 22.33 -7.31
C ASP A 28 17.78 21.84 -6.30
N ASP A 29 17.70 22.57 -5.19
CA ASP A 29 16.57 22.56 -4.27
C ASP A 29 15.35 23.12 -5.02
N ASN A 30 14.73 22.25 -5.81
CA ASN A 30 13.34 22.37 -6.18
C ASN A 30 12.73 20.96 -6.25
N SER A 31 12.83 20.22 -5.13
CA SER A 31 12.25 18.89 -4.96
C SER A 31 10.74 18.98 -4.71
N ASN A 32 9.98 19.32 -5.74
CA ASN A 32 8.59 18.88 -5.87
C ASN A 32 8.49 17.56 -6.65
N ALA A 33 9.59 16.81 -6.78
CA ALA A 33 9.53 15.47 -7.35
C ALA A 33 8.77 14.56 -6.38
N PRO A 34 7.72 13.84 -6.83
CA PRO A 34 6.98 12.94 -5.96
C PRO A 34 7.88 11.79 -5.50
N ALA A 35 7.62 11.27 -4.31
CA ALA A 35 8.34 10.11 -3.80
C ALA A 35 8.00 8.88 -4.66
N LEU A 36 9.00 8.03 -4.94
CA LEU A 36 8.86 6.89 -5.84
C LEU A 36 9.12 5.56 -5.13
N ALA A 37 8.26 4.58 -5.39
CA ALA A 37 8.46 3.18 -5.03
C ALA A 37 9.10 2.44 -6.21
N LYS A 38 10.35 2.00 -6.06
CA LYS A 38 11.09 1.29 -7.11
C LYS A 38 10.76 -0.20 -7.09
N THR A 39 10.34 -0.74 -8.23
CA THR A 39 10.04 -2.16 -8.44
C THR A 39 10.91 -2.81 -9.53
N ARG A 40 10.93 -4.14 -9.56
CA ARG A 40 11.33 -4.95 -10.73
C ARG A 40 10.09 -5.59 -11.34
N SER A 41 9.99 -5.61 -12.65
CA SER A 41 8.99 -6.41 -13.38
C SER A 41 9.55 -7.78 -13.76
N ASP A 42 8.68 -8.72 -14.14
CA ASP A 42 9.04 -10.06 -14.68
C ASP A 42 9.87 -9.97 -15.97
N GLY A 43 9.94 -8.80 -16.60
CA GLY A 43 11.02 -8.40 -17.50
C GLY A 43 11.95 -7.44 -16.76
N SER A 44 13.26 -7.69 -16.82
CA SER A 44 14.39 -7.06 -16.11
C SER A 44 14.46 -5.52 -15.98
N ASP A 45 13.47 -4.79 -16.44
CA ASP A 45 13.40 -3.34 -16.38
C ASP A 45 12.89 -2.88 -15.01
N MET A 46 13.60 -1.90 -14.47
CA MET A 46 13.21 -1.20 -13.25
C MET A 46 12.00 -0.31 -13.58
N VAL A 47 10.89 -0.50 -12.86
CA VAL A 47 9.71 0.35 -12.96
C VAL A 47 9.58 1.14 -11.66
N GLU A 48 9.21 2.41 -11.75
CA GLU A 48 9.00 3.27 -10.58
C GLU A 48 7.52 3.64 -10.51
N TYR A 49 6.90 3.42 -9.36
CA TYR A 49 5.53 3.84 -9.09
C TYR A 49 5.54 5.10 -8.24
N GLU A 50 4.70 6.05 -8.60
CA GLU A 50 4.50 7.25 -7.81
C GLU A 50 3.77 6.92 -6.49
N LEU A 51 4.30 7.39 -5.37
CA LEU A 51 3.61 7.34 -4.09
C LEU A 51 2.57 8.45 -4.07
N LEU A 52 1.32 8.05 -4.22
CA LEU A 52 0.17 8.93 -4.23
C LEU A 52 -0.05 9.52 -2.81
N PRO A 53 -0.37 10.82 -2.70
CA PRO A 53 -0.70 11.45 -1.43
C PRO A 53 -1.90 10.77 -0.75
N ASN A 54 -1.73 10.31 0.49
CA ASN A 54 -2.76 9.56 1.20
C ASN A 54 -3.85 10.50 1.76
N PRO A 55 -5.12 10.38 1.32
CA PRO A 55 -6.22 11.24 1.77
C PRO A 55 -6.63 11.02 3.22
N TYR A 56 -6.17 9.93 3.85
CA TYR A 56 -6.48 9.60 5.23
C TYR A 56 -5.44 10.08 6.22
N THR A 57 -4.39 10.78 5.80
CA THR A 57 -3.42 11.36 6.74
C THR A 57 -4.11 12.37 7.66
N VAL A 58 -3.66 12.44 8.91
CA VAL A 58 -4.19 13.40 9.90
C VAL A 58 -4.11 14.83 9.35
N ASP A 59 -3.02 15.21 8.71
CA ASP A 59 -2.86 16.56 8.15
C ASP A 59 -3.91 16.90 7.08
N VAL A 60 -4.22 15.96 6.18
CA VAL A 60 -5.23 16.18 5.13
C VAL A 60 -6.62 16.31 5.74
N ILE A 61 -7.00 15.42 6.66
CA ILE A 61 -8.32 15.47 7.30
C ILE A 61 -8.46 16.71 8.18
N GLN A 62 -7.41 17.11 8.90
CA GLN A 62 -7.42 18.34 9.70
C GLN A 62 -7.58 19.56 8.78
N GLY A 63 -6.88 19.56 7.64
CA GLY A 63 -7.05 20.57 6.59
C GLY A 63 -8.48 20.68 6.06
N VAL A 64 -9.20 19.56 5.95
CA VAL A 64 -10.64 19.58 5.62
C VAL A 64 -11.43 20.33 6.69
N TYR A 65 -11.31 19.97 7.97
CA TYR A 65 -12.02 20.65 9.05
C TYR A 65 -11.70 22.16 9.12
N ASP A 66 -10.43 22.52 8.96
CA ASP A 66 -9.96 23.89 8.97
C ASP A 66 -10.53 24.69 7.79
N SER A 67 -10.58 24.10 6.59
CA SER A 67 -11.14 24.73 5.38
C SER A 67 -12.61 25.11 5.53
N TYR A 68 -13.37 24.33 6.33
CA TYR A 68 -14.77 24.60 6.63
C TYR A 68 -14.99 25.37 7.94
N ASN A 69 -13.91 25.90 8.54
CA ASN A 69 -13.92 26.65 9.81
C ASN A 69 -14.60 25.89 10.97
N VAL A 70 -14.44 24.57 11.00
CA VAL A 70 -14.95 23.73 12.09
C VAL A 70 -13.82 23.50 13.08
N SER A 71 -14.00 24.00 14.31
CA SER A 71 -13.05 23.75 15.39
C SER A 71 -13.18 22.31 15.89
N LYS A 72 -12.36 21.42 15.32
CA LYS A 72 -12.19 20.03 15.73
C LYS A 72 -10.70 19.70 15.65
N THR A 73 -10.12 19.19 16.73
CA THR A 73 -8.81 18.55 16.70
C THR A 73 -9.04 17.06 16.47
N ILE A 74 -8.42 16.52 15.43
CA ILE A 74 -8.53 15.10 15.13
C ILE A 74 -7.36 14.35 15.76
N GLU A 75 -7.65 13.14 16.26
CA GLU A 75 -6.67 12.19 16.79
C GLU A 75 -6.62 11.00 15.84
N PRO A 76 -5.45 10.37 15.61
CA PRO A 76 -5.34 9.26 14.69
C PRO A 76 -6.25 8.10 15.10
N THR A 77 -7.02 7.57 14.14
CA THR A 77 -7.88 6.39 14.35
C THR A 77 -7.17 5.10 13.96
N ASP A 78 -6.14 5.22 13.12
CA ASP A 78 -5.45 4.14 12.45
C ASP A 78 -3.99 4.53 12.18
N LEU A 79 -3.10 3.55 12.18
CA LEU A 79 -1.69 3.71 11.82
C LEU A 79 -1.42 2.92 10.53
N TYR A 80 -0.86 3.59 9.53
CA TYR A 80 -0.35 2.91 8.34
C TYR A 80 1.07 2.42 8.63
N VAL A 81 1.26 1.11 8.59
CA VAL A 81 2.50 0.47 9.04
C VAL A 81 3.01 -0.55 8.04
N ARG A 82 4.30 -0.85 8.11
CA ARG A 82 4.90 -1.99 7.42
C ARG A 82 5.76 -2.83 8.34
N PHE A 83 5.77 -4.13 8.11
CA PHE A 83 6.56 -5.13 8.81
C PHE A 83 7.56 -5.79 7.87
N LEU A 84 8.75 -6.11 8.36
CA LEU A 84 9.77 -6.85 7.62
C LEU A 84 10.09 -8.16 8.36
N PRO A 85 9.27 -9.22 8.17
CA PRO A 85 9.55 -10.52 8.77
C PRO A 85 10.89 -11.05 8.27
N GLN A 86 11.62 -11.78 9.11
CA GLN A 86 12.93 -12.35 8.78
C GLN A 86 12.86 -13.84 8.45
N ASP A 87 11.78 -14.50 8.85
CA ASP A 87 11.56 -15.92 8.63
C ASP A 87 10.06 -16.25 8.53
N SER A 88 9.76 -17.49 8.17
CA SER A 88 8.38 -17.96 8.03
C SER A 88 7.61 -17.98 9.36
N LEU A 89 8.27 -18.15 10.51
CA LEU A 89 7.61 -18.14 11.81
C LEU A 89 7.11 -16.73 12.14
N GLN A 90 7.91 -15.71 11.85
CA GLN A 90 7.50 -14.31 12.00
C GLN A 90 6.35 -13.94 11.06
N LEU A 91 6.41 -14.39 9.80
CA LEU A 91 5.30 -14.20 8.86
C LEU A 91 4.01 -14.85 9.35
N ILE A 92 4.10 -16.09 9.82
CA ILE A 92 2.97 -16.84 10.39
C ILE A 92 2.44 -16.13 11.63
N ALA A 93 3.31 -15.61 12.51
CA ALA A 93 2.89 -14.86 13.69
C ALA A 93 2.09 -13.62 13.30
N LEU A 94 2.57 -12.81 12.35
CA LEU A 94 1.83 -11.64 11.87
C LEU A 94 0.44 -12.01 11.34
N LYS A 95 0.33 -13.06 10.54
CA LYS A 95 -0.94 -13.50 9.96
C LYS A 95 -1.89 -14.14 10.98
N ASN A 96 -1.39 -15.00 11.86
CA ASN A 96 -2.24 -15.89 12.68
C ASN A 96 -2.35 -15.46 14.15
N ASP A 97 -1.26 -14.97 14.74
CA ASP A 97 -1.24 -14.57 16.15
C ASP A 97 -1.73 -13.13 16.30
N TYR A 98 -1.37 -12.25 15.36
CA TYR A 98 -1.81 -10.86 15.32
C TYR A 98 -3.03 -10.61 14.40
N ASP A 99 -3.47 -11.63 13.66
CA ASP A 99 -4.61 -11.57 12.74
C ASP A 99 -4.55 -10.40 11.74
N LEU A 100 -3.34 -10.13 11.23
CA LEU A 100 -3.10 -9.01 10.32
C LEU A 100 -3.38 -9.38 8.87
N GLU A 101 -4.10 -8.49 8.19
CA GLU A 101 -4.19 -8.50 6.73
C GLU A 101 -2.95 -7.83 6.14
N LEU A 102 -2.14 -8.56 5.38
CA LEU A 102 -0.85 -8.08 4.89
C LEU A 102 -0.88 -7.91 3.37
N PHE A 103 -0.40 -6.75 2.91
CA PHE A 103 -0.23 -6.41 1.50
C PHE A 103 1.26 -6.44 1.15
N ASP A 104 1.59 -7.02 0.01
CA ASP A 104 2.96 -7.16 -0.51
C ASP A 104 3.44 -5.92 -1.29
N TYR A 105 2.67 -4.84 -1.27
CA TYR A 105 2.98 -3.57 -1.91
C TYR A 105 2.45 -2.38 -1.08
N PRO A 106 3.03 -1.17 -1.23
CA PRO A 106 2.50 0.03 -0.60
C PRO A 106 1.06 0.30 -1.01
N LEU A 107 0.18 0.64 -0.07
CA LEU A 107 -1.23 0.86 -0.36
C LEU A 107 -1.53 2.17 -1.12
N ASN A 108 -0.54 3.04 -1.26
CA ASN A 108 -0.64 4.34 -1.93
C ASN A 108 0.09 4.38 -3.27
N ILE A 109 0.12 3.26 -4.01
CA ILE A 109 0.55 3.24 -5.42
C ILE A 109 -0.57 2.69 -6.31
N GLU A 110 -0.57 3.08 -7.58
CA GLU A 110 -1.38 2.45 -8.61
C GLU A 110 -0.58 1.33 -9.28
N LEU A 111 -0.83 0.10 -8.83
CA LEU A 111 -0.23 -1.10 -9.39
C LEU A 111 -1.15 -1.69 -10.48
N PRO A 112 -0.67 -1.89 -11.73
CA PRO A 112 -1.42 -2.60 -12.75
C PRO A 112 -1.80 -4.03 -12.31
N GLU A 113 -2.91 -4.56 -12.80
CA GLU A 113 -3.44 -5.88 -12.38
C GLU A 113 -2.49 -7.05 -12.65
N ASP A 114 -1.65 -6.94 -13.68
CA ASP A 114 -0.66 -7.93 -14.10
C ASP A 114 0.75 -7.66 -13.56
N ALA A 115 0.93 -6.60 -12.76
CA ALA A 115 2.22 -6.23 -12.21
C ALA A 115 2.43 -6.81 -10.81
N VAL A 116 3.66 -7.28 -10.57
CA VAL A 116 4.13 -7.71 -9.25
C VAL A 116 5.04 -6.64 -8.69
N TYR A 117 4.77 -6.20 -7.45
CA TYR A 117 5.66 -5.30 -6.74
C TYR A 117 6.83 -6.07 -6.13
N GLN A 118 8.05 -5.60 -6.35
CA GLN A 118 9.27 -6.13 -5.78
C GLN A 118 10.15 -4.99 -5.27
N ASP A 119 10.31 -4.86 -3.96
CA ASP A 119 11.16 -3.82 -3.39
C ASP A 119 12.64 -4.07 -3.78
N THR A 120 13.17 -3.17 -4.62
CA THR A 120 14.54 -3.27 -5.15
C THR A 120 15.64 -3.09 -4.11
N THR A 121 15.30 -2.56 -2.93
CA THR A 121 16.22 -2.41 -1.80
C THR A 121 16.41 -3.73 -1.05
N ILE A 122 15.53 -4.70 -1.26
CA ILE A 122 15.56 -6.03 -0.63
C ILE A 122 16.23 -7.05 -1.57
N PRO A 123 17.19 -7.86 -1.09
CA PRO A 123 17.77 -8.93 -1.90
C PRO A 123 16.74 -9.98 -2.30
N GLU A 124 16.81 -10.42 -3.56
CA GLU A 124 15.95 -11.46 -4.11
C GLU A 124 16.00 -12.75 -3.26
N GLY A 125 14.84 -13.37 -3.05
CA GLY A 125 14.70 -14.56 -2.19
C GLY A 125 14.63 -14.26 -0.68
N SER A 126 14.73 -13.00 -0.27
CA SER A 126 14.46 -12.57 1.11
C SER A 126 12.99 -12.23 1.30
N PHE A 127 12.55 -12.13 2.55
CA PHE A 127 11.25 -11.56 2.88
C PHE A 127 11.21 -10.08 2.55
N THR A 128 10.07 -9.61 2.04
CA THR A 128 9.82 -8.22 1.64
C THR A 128 9.03 -7.46 2.73
N TRP A 129 8.93 -6.15 2.58
CA TRP A 129 8.03 -5.33 3.37
C TRP A 129 6.56 -5.73 3.15
N LEU A 130 5.84 -5.88 4.25
CA LEU A 130 4.42 -6.18 4.26
C LEU A 130 3.66 -5.04 4.91
N TYR A 131 2.73 -4.46 4.16
CA TYR A 131 2.00 -3.24 4.50
C TYR A 131 0.64 -3.59 5.09
N THR A 132 0.18 -2.81 6.06
CA THR A 132 -1.16 -2.97 6.66
C THR A 132 -1.57 -1.73 7.45
N THR A 133 -2.76 -1.78 8.03
CA THR A 133 -3.31 -0.74 8.89
C THR A 133 -3.71 -1.34 10.22
N VAL A 134 -3.27 -0.73 11.32
CA VAL A 134 -3.54 -1.18 12.69
C VAL A 134 -4.10 -0.04 13.55
N LYS A 135 -4.69 -0.38 14.70
CA LYS A 135 -5.18 0.65 15.64
C LYS A 135 -4.02 1.29 16.41
N PRO A 136 -4.15 2.55 16.89
CA PRO A 136 -3.10 3.25 17.63
C PRO A 136 -2.63 2.52 18.90
N ASP A 137 -3.49 1.71 19.50
CA ASP A 137 -3.20 0.90 20.69
C ASP A 137 -2.66 -0.50 20.36
N PHE A 138 -2.35 -0.77 19.08
CA PHE A 138 -1.81 -2.05 18.64
C PHE A 138 -0.47 -2.37 19.33
N ALA A 139 -0.39 -3.55 19.92
CA ALA A 139 0.80 -4.02 20.61
C ALA A 139 1.79 -4.63 19.60
N PHE A 140 2.73 -3.81 19.11
CA PHE A 140 3.70 -4.24 18.10
C PHE A 140 4.60 -5.41 18.58
N PRO A 141 4.86 -6.42 17.71
CA PRO A 141 5.80 -7.49 17.99
C PRO A 141 7.22 -6.95 18.19
N LYS A 142 7.87 -7.31 19.31
CA LYS A 142 9.23 -6.85 19.64
C LYS A 142 10.33 -7.44 18.76
N GLU A 143 10.08 -8.62 18.19
CA GLU A 143 11.07 -9.42 17.46
C GLU A 143 10.97 -9.25 15.94
N ILE A 144 9.97 -8.51 15.47
CA ILE A 144 9.71 -8.29 14.04
C ILE A 144 9.96 -6.81 13.74
N PRO A 145 10.93 -6.47 12.88
CA PRO A 145 11.15 -5.10 12.44
C PRO A 145 9.87 -4.50 11.85
N TYR A 146 9.55 -3.26 12.23
CA TYR A 146 8.39 -2.54 11.73
C TYR A 146 8.66 -1.05 11.63
N GLU A 147 7.87 -0.37 10.81
CA GLU A 147 7.89 1.08 10.67
C GLU A 147 6.45 1.61 10.63
N VAL A 148 6.21 2.71 11.35
CA VAL A 148 4.99 3.51 11.20
C VAL A 148 5.25 4.51 10.09
N ILE A 149 4.52 4.37 8.99
CA ILE A 149 4.66 5.20 7.79
C ILE A 149 3.93 6.52 8.03
N GLU A 150 2.65 6.45 8.42
CA GLU A 150 1.78 7.62 8.61
C GLU A 150 0.76 7.39 9.73
N GLU A 151 0.46 8.45 10.48
CA GLU A 151 -0.71 8.53 11.35
C GLU A 151 -1.94 8.94 10.55
N CYS A 152 -3.01 8.16 10.66
CA CYS A 152 -4.16 8.29 9.78
C CYS A 152 -5.48 8.44 10.55
N TYR A 153 -6.41 9.15 9.95
CA TYR A 153 -7.80 9.27 10.37
C TYR A 153 -8.70 8.73 9.26
N ILE A 154 -9.29 7.56 9.47
CA ILE A 154 -10.32 6.99 8.59
C ILE A 154 -11.67 7.47 9.11
N PRO A 155 -12.37 8.39 8.40
CA PRO A 155 -13.64 8.92 8.88
C PRO A 155 -14.70 7.82 9.03
N ALA A 156 -15.55 7.97 10.05
CA ALA A 156 -16.66 7.06 10.27
C ALA A 156 -17.60 7.01 9.05
N GLU A 157 -18.46 5.98 8.99
CA GLU A 157 -19.53 5.97 7.99
C GLU A 157 -20.37 7.24 8.12
N ASP A 158 -20.55 7.95 6.99
CA ASP A 158 -21.33 9.18 6.87
C ASP A 158 -20.87 10.36 7.76
N GLU A 159 -19.60 10.36 8.19
CA GLU A 159 -19.01 11.52 8.87
C GLU A 159 -19.06 12.76 7.98
N THR A 160 -19.74 13.80 8.46
CA THR A 160 -20.04 15.00 7.69
C THR A 160 -19.79 16.26 8.50
N ILE A 161 -19.48 17.34 7.77
CA ILE A 161 -19.39 18.70 8.26
C ILE A 161 -20.64 19.44 7.80
N SER A 162 -21.34 20.06 8.75
CA SER A 162 -22.51 20.90 8.47
C SER A 162 -22.17 22.37 8.74
N PRO A 163 -21.47 23.06 7.82
CA PRO A 163 -21.14 24.46 7.97
C PRO A 163 -22.41 25.32 8.00
N THR A 164 -22.34 26.48 8.64
CA THR A 164 -23.49 27.41 8.76
C THR A 164 -24.01 27.87 7.40
N ARG A 165 -23.18 27.80 6.35
CA ARG A 165 -23.52 28.02 4.93
C ARG A 165 -22.75 26.97 4.11
N GLY A 166 -23.40 26.30 3.16
CA GLY A 166 -22.68 25.43 2.19
C GLY A 166 -23.19 23.99 2.04
N GLY A 167 -24.32 23.61 2.65
CA GLY A 167 -24.82 22.23 2.56
C GLY A 167 -24.03 21.26 3.45
N ILE A 168 -24.37 19.97 3.41
CA ILE A 168 -23.69 18.93 4.17
C ILE A 168 -22.49 18.45 3.34
N ILE A 169 -21.29 18.48 3.93
CA ILE A 169 -20.04 18.07 3.29
C ILE A 169 -19.60 16.73 3.86
N ASN A 170 -19.31 15.75 3.03
CA ASN A 170 -18.71 14.49 3.47
C ASN A 170 -17.19 14.65 3.67
N VAL A 171 -16.66 14.21 4.82
CA VAL A 171 -15.26 14.43 5.18
C VAL A 171 -14.30 13.63 4.30
N GLU A 172 -14.61 12.34 4.06
CA GLU A 172 -13.79 11.46 3.21
C GLU A 172 -13.73 11.98 1.77
N GLU A 173 -14.87 12.37 1.21
CA GLU A 173 -14.95 12.98 -0.12
C GLU A 173 -14.14 14.28 -0.23
N ALA A 174 -14.30 15.20 0.73
CA ALA A 174 -13.57 16.45 0.73
C ALA A 174 -12.05 16.25 0.82
N ALA A 175 -11.61 15.22 1.57
CA ALA A 175 -10.19 14.86 1.67
C ALA A 175 -9.63 14.40 0.31
N PHE A 176 -10.34 13.51 -0.37
CA PHE A 176 -9.94 13.05 -1.70
C PHE A 176 -9.91 14.20 -2.73
N LEU A 177 -10.95 15.04 -2.74
CA LEU A 177 -11.02 16.20 -3.62
C LEU A 177 -9.92 17.24 -3.33
N SER A 178 -9.52 17.42 -2.07
CA SER A 178 -8.45 18.36 -1.69
C SER A 178 -7.09 17.97 -2.27
N LEU A 179 -6.88 16.68 -2.53
CA LEU A 179 -5.68 16.13 -3.17
C LEU A 179 -5.84 15.98 -4.69
N GLY A 180 -6.97 16.41 -5.25
CA GLY A 180 -7.22 16.36 -6.69
C GLY A 180 -7.68 15.01 -7.22
N TYR A 181 -8.07 14.06 -6.34
CA TYR A 181 -8.65 12.80 -6.80
C TYR A 181 -10.07 13.04 -7.34
N PRO A 182 -10.36 12.65 -8.59
CA PRO A 182 -11.67 12.86 -9.17
C PRO A 182 -12.71 11.97 -8.48
N LEU A 183 -13.93 12.49 -8.35
CA LEU A 183 -15.10 11.64 -8.15
C LEU A 183 -15.31 10.85 -9.44
N GLU A 184 -15.54 9.54 -9.33
CA GLU A 184 -15.76 8.68 -10.49
C GLU A 184 -16.93 9.24 -11.35
N GLU A 185 -16.65 9.59 -12.61
CA GLU A 185 -17.54 10.36 -13.50
C GLU A 185 -18.90 9.70 -13.80
N GLN A 186 -19.09 8.42 -13.45
CA GLN A 186 -20.32 7.67 -13.75
C GLN A 186 -21.38 7.68 -12.64
N GLU A 187 -21.10 8.24 -11.46
CA GLU A 187 -22.01 8.16 -10.33
C GLU A 187 -22.79 9.48 -10.14
N PRO A 188 -24.14 9.45 -10.02
CA PRO A 188 -24.89 10.66 -9.70
C PRO A 188 -24.43 11.22 -8.35
N GLU A 189 -24.22 12.54 -8.27
CA GLU A 189 -23.66 13.27 -7.11
C GLU A 189 -24.39 13.09 -5.76
N THR A 190 -25.45 12.29 -5.72
CA THR A 190 -26.30 12.04 -4.54
C THR A 190 -26.06 10.67 -3.88
N ARG A 191 -25.17 9.81 -4.39
CA ARG A 191 -24.98 8.46 -3.84
C ARG A 191 -23.97 8.43 -2.69
N GLY A 192 -24.37 7.88 -1.54
CA GLY A 192 -23.51 7.64 -0.36
C GLY A 192 -22.46 6.56 -0.60
N LYS A 193 -21.64 6.24 0.43
CA LYS A 193 -20.64 5.14 0.34
C LYS A 193 -21.33 3.84 -0.12
N ARG A 194 -20.77 3.14 -1.11
CA ARG A 194 -21.28 1.84 -1.58
C ARG A 194 -20.64 0.72 -0.78
N ARG A 195 -21.40 -0.34 -0.52
CA ARG A 195 -20.87 -1.58 0.05
C ARG A 195 -20.51 -2.50 -1.11
N PRO A 196 -19.23 -2.79 -1.35
CA PRO A 196 -18.84 -3.72 -2.41
C PRO A 196 -19.50 -5.09 -2.24
N GLU A 197 -20.07 -5.59 -3.31
CA GLU A 197 -20.66 -6.93 -3.39
C GLU A 197 -20.50 -7.50 -4.79
N GLY A 198 -20.52 -8.82 -4.92
CA GLY A 198 -20.35 -9.48 -6.20
C GLY A 198 -20.51 -10.98 -6.13
N THR A 199 -20.20 -11.66 -7.22
CA THR A 199 -20.24 -13.14 -7.29
C THR A 199 -19.04 -13.66 -8.05
N ILE A 200 -18.29 -14.56 -7.43
CA ILE A 200 -17.12 -15.21 -8.03
C ILE A 200 -17.52 -16.59 -8.58
N ARG A 201 -17.20 -16.81 -9.87
CA ARG A 201 -17.49 -18.05 -10.59
C ARG A 201 -16.28 -18.44 -11.44
N VAL A 202 -16.08 -19.74 -11.61
CA VAL A 202 -15.09 -20.32 -12.54
C VAL A 202 -15.84 -21.09 -13.62
N TYR A 203 -15.34 -21.05 -14.85
CA TYR A 203 -15.89 -21.87 -15.92
C TYR A 203 -15.34 -23.29 -15.83
N ASP A 204 -16.22 -24.26 -15.60
CA ASP A 204 -15.91 -25.69 -15.62
C ASP A 204 -16.11 -26.21 -17.05
N ASP A 205 -15.01 -26.61 -17.68
CA ASP A 205 -14.96 -27.08 -19.06
C ASP A 205 -15.57 -28.49 -19.23
N TYR A 206 -15.54 -29.31 -18.19
CA TYR A 206 -16.19 -30.61 -18.16
C TYR A 206 -17.71 -30.48 -18.03
N ALA A 207 -18.18 -29.57 -17.17
CA ALA A 207 -19.60 -29.30 -16.98
C ALA A 207 -20.19 -28.35 -18.05
N GLY A 208 -19.35 -27.62 -18.78
CA GLY A 208 -19.76 -26.61 -19.75
C GLY A 208 -20.53 -25.44 -19.12
N ALA A 209 -20.23 -25.11 -17.87
CA ALA A 209 -21.00 -24.16 -17.08
C ALA A 209 -20.14 -23.37 -16.09
N PHE A 210 -20.61 -22.18 -15.70
CA PHE A 210 -20.01 -21.42 -14.60
C PHE A 210 -20.42 -22.01 -13.26
N VAL A 211 -19.44 -22.41 -12.47
CA VAL A 211 -19.61 -22.98 -11.13
C VAL A 211 -19.20 -21.93 -10.08
N PRO A 212 -19.99 -21.73 -9.02
CA PRO A 212 -19.64 -20.77 -7.97
C PRO A 212 -18.39 -21.21 -7.20
N VAL A 213 -17.57 -20.23 -6.84
CA VAL A 213 -16.37 -20.47 -6.03
C VAL A 213 -16.70 -20.18 -4.57
N LYS A 214 -16.90 -21.25 -3.79
CA LYS A 214 -17.30 -21.18 -2.37
C LYS A 214 -16.10 -21.03 -1.43
N GLY A 215 -16.23 -20.17 -0.42
CA GLY A 215 -15.33 -20.09 0.73
C GLY A 215 -13.97 -19.45 0.43
N VAL A 216 -13.85 -18.70 -0.66
CA VAL A 216 -12.64 -17.96 -1.01
C VAL A 216 -12.68 -16.56 -0.39
N LYS A 217 -11.53 -16.09 0.08
CA LYS A 217 -11.39 -14.77 0.68
C LYS A 217 -11.32 -13.72 -0.42
N ILE A 218 -12.18 -12.72 -0.33
CA ILE A 218 -12.15 -11.53 -1.17
C ILE A 218 -11.61 -10.40 -0.33
N ARG A 219 -10.64 -9.67 -0.88
CA ARG A 219 -10.04 -8.49 -0.26
C ARG A 219 -10.27 -7.29 -1.17
N CYS A 220 -10.58 -6.16 -0.58
CA CYS A 220 -10.60 -4.89 -1.31
C CYS A 220 -9.95 -3.78 -0.49
N HIS A 221 -9.37 -2.79 -1.16
CA HIS A 221 -8.80 -1.63 -0.50
C HIS A 221 -8.89 -0.37 -1.37
N ARG A 222 -8.81 0.78 -0.71
CA ARG A 222 -8.57 2.08 -1.34
C ARG A 222 -7.65 2.85 -0.41
N PHE A 223 -6.39 3.04 -0.81
CA PHE A 223 -5.33 3.44 0.10
C PHE A 223 -5.31 2.51 1.32
N ILE A 224 -5.17 3.08 2.52
CA ILE A 224 -5.06 2.35 3.78
C ILE A 224 -6.39 1.79 4.30
N LYS A 225 -7.51 2.13 3.67
CA LYS A 225 -8.81 1.60 4.04
C LYS A 225 -9.06 0.30 3.29
N TRP A 226 -9.20 -0.81 3.99
CA TRP A 226 -9.42 -2.12 3.38
C TRP A 226 -10.52 -2.91 4.10
N SER A 227 -11.02 -3.94 3.43
CA SER A 227 -12.01 -4.88 3.95
C SER A 227 -11.79 -6.25 3.34
N THR A 228 -12.09 -7.29 4.11
CA THR A 228 -12.10 -8.67 3.62
C THR A 228 -13.44 -9.32 3.92
N THR A 229 -13.79 -10.35 3.15
CA THR A 229 -14.97 -11.20 3.37
C THR A 229 -14.73 -12.56 2.71
N PHE A 230 -15.64 -13.51 2.88
CA PHE A 230 -15.58 -14.81 2.21
C PHE A 230 -16.81 -15.04 1.34
N THR A 231 -16.62 -15.71 0.20
CA THR A 231 -17.74 -16.10 -0.66
C THR A 231 -18.60 -17.19 -0.01
N ASP A 232 -19.91 -17.09 -0.19
CA ASP A 232 -20.89 -18.06 0.29
C ASP A 232 -21.04 -19.29 -0.64
N GLU A 233 -22.07 -20.12 -0.42
CA GLU A 233 -22.32 -21.33 -1.23
C GLU A 233 -22.64 -21.04 -2.70
N SER A 234 -23.14 -19.84 -2.99
CA SER A 234 -23.44 -19.36 -4.34
C SER A 234 -22.29 -18.59 -4.97
N GLY A 235 -21.14 -18.49 -4.28
CA GLY A 235 -20.00 -17.68 -4.71
C GLY A 235 -20.22 -16.18 -4.51
N HIS A 236 -21.32 -15.77 -3.85
CA HIS A 236 -21.64 -14.38 -3.59
C HIS A 236 -20.86 -13.86 -2.38
N TYR A 237 -20.50 -12.59 -2.41
CA TYR A 237 -19.87 -11.91 -1.29
C TYR A 237 -20.43 -10.50 -1.13
N THR A 238 -20.40 -10.01 0.11
CA THR A 238 -20.66 -8.63 0.47
C THR A 238 -19.59 -8.21 1.49
N MET A 239 -18.95 -7.06 1.27
CA MET A 239 -17.96 -6.51 2.19
C MET A 239 -18.63 -5.93 3.43
N ASP A 240 -17.89 -5.91 4.55
CA ASP A 240 -18.36 -5.28 5.78
C ASP A 240 -18.24 -3.75 5.72
N SER A 241 -17.18 -3.23 5.09
CA SER A 241 -16.94 -1.80 4.95
C SER A 241 -17.57 -1.21 3.70
N LYS A 242 -18.00 0.05 3.79
CA LYS A 242 -18.39 0.86 2.62
C LYS A 242 -17.26 1.75 2.13
N PHE A 243 -17.21 1.96 0.82
CA PHE A 243 -16.21 2.79 0.15
C PHE A 243 -16.90 3.92 -0.62
N ARG A 244 -16.32 5.13 -0.56
CA ARG A 244 -16.81 6.28 -1.33
C ARG A 244 -16.31 6.23 -2.78
N PHE A 245 -15.08 5.78 -2.96
CA PHE A 245 -14.42 5.60 -4.25
C PHE A 245 -14.25 4.10 -4.52
N GLY A 246 -14.25 3.69 -5.79
CA GLY A 246 -14.06 2.30 -6.19
C GLY A 246 -12.78 1.71 -5.60
N PRO A 247 -12.86 0.66 -4.77
CA PRO A 247 -11.68 0.01 -4.24
C PRO A 247 -11.06 -0.92 -5.29
N HIS A 248 -9.78 -1.20 -5.14
CA HIS A 248 -9.11 -2.30 -5.84
C HIS A 248 -9.53 -3.62 -5.21
N TYR A 249 -9.77 -4.65 -6.03
CA TYR A 249 -10.18 -5.98 -5.57
C TYR A 249 -9.05 -7.00 -5.79
N ALA A 250 -8.94 -7.96 -4.89
CA ALA A 250 -8.08 -9.11 -5.02
C ALA A 250 -8.79 -10.36 -4.50
N ILE A 251 -8.61 -11.48 -5.19
CA ILE A 251 -8.98 -12.80 -4.69
C ILE A 251 -7.78 -13.39 -3.97
N VAL A 252 -7.95 -13.67 -2.68
CA VAL A 252 -6.89 -14.21 -1.83
C VAL A 252 -7.11 -15.72 -1.70
N PHE A 253 -6.19 -16.50 -2.26
CA PHE A 253 -6.23 -17.96 -2.26
C PHE A 253 -5.63 -18.56 -0.97
N ASP A 254 -6.01 -17.99 0.18
CA ASP A 254 -5.66 -18.48 1.51
C ASP A 254 -6.84 -19.32 2.02
N ASN A 255 -6.64 -20.63 2.22
CA ASN A 255 -7.67 -21.47 2.85
C ASN A 255 -7.67 -21.25 4.38
N ARG A 256 -8.82 -21.43 5.05
CA ARG A 256 -9.02 -21.41 6.52
C ARG A 256 -8.08 -22.33 7.34
N LYS A 257 -7.24 -23.13 6.68
CA LYS A 257 -6.22 -24.00 7.27
C LYS A 257 -4.78 -23.49 7.07
N GLY A 258 -4.57 -22.28 6.56
CA GLY A 258 -3.24 -21.71 6.29
C GLY A 258 -2.54 -22.36 5.08
N PHE A 259 -3.31 -22.82 4.09
CA PHE A 259 -2.77 -23.33 2.83
C PHE A 259 -3.01 -22.29 1.74
N ASP A 260 -1.92 -21.67 1.29
CA ASP A 260 -1.90 -20.73 0.17
C ASP A 260 -1.64 -21.57 -1.08
N ILE A 261 -2.63 -21.70 -1.98
CA ILE A 261 -2.45 -22.50 -3.21
C ILE A 261 -1.51 -21.75 -4.18
N TRP A 262 -1.58 -20.42 -4.17
CA TRP A 262 -0.79 -19.46 -4.94
C TRP A 262 -0.62 -18.21 -4.06
N GLY A 263 0.59 -17.67 -3.90
CA GLY A 263 0.76 -16.44 -3.14
C GLY A 263 0.01 -15.29 -3.81
N ASN A 264 -0.85 -14.57 -3.07
CA ASN A 264 -1.52 -13.26 -3.30
C ASN A 264 -2.11 -12.91 -4.69
N TRP A 265 -1.92 -13.74 -5.71
CA TRP A 265 -2.13 -13.43 -7.12
C TRP A 265 -2.85 -14.59 -7.79
N GLY A 266 -4.15 -14.43 -7.96
CA GLY A 266 -4.89 -15.06 -9.04
C GLY A 266 -5.86 -14.03 -9.58
N GLY A 267 -5.50 -13.42 -10.71
CA GLY A 267 -6.41 -12.58 -11.46
C GLY A 267 -7.60 -13.43 -11.90
N ALA A 268 -8.76 -13.19 -11.29
CA ALA A 268 -10.02 -13.61 -11.84
C ALA A 268 -10.68 -12.39 -12.45
N ASP A 269 -11.05 -12.50 -13.71
CA ASP A 269 -11.81 -11.51 -14.47
C ASP A 269 -13.13 -11.23 -13.75
N CYS A 270 -13.13 -10.18 -12.91
CA CYS A 270 -14.26 -9.78 -12.09
C CYS A 270 -15.11 -8.78 -12.88
N THR A 271 -16.04 -9.28 -13.68
CA THR A 271 -17.06 -8.43 -14.31
C THR A 271 -18.12 -8.01 -13.27
N GLY A 272 -17.82 -6.97 -12.50
CA GLY A 272 -18.80 -6.29 -11.65
C GLY A 272 -19.58 -5.25 -12.46
N GLN A 273 -20.91 -5.41 -12.56
CA GLN A 273 -21.77 -4.34 -13.07
C GLN A 273 -22.04 -3.33 -11.95
N SER A 274 -21.83 -2.04 -12.26
CA SER A 274 -22.05 -0.88 -11.40
C SER A 274 -23.53 -0.51 -11.20
#